data_AF-A0AAD9VBX4-F1
#
_entry.id   AF-A0AAD9VBX4-F1
#
_cell.length_a   1.000
_cell.length_b   1.000
_cell.length_c   1.000
_cell.angle_alpha   90.00
_cell.angle_beta   90.00
_cell.angle_gamma   90.00
#
_symmetry.space_group_name_H-M   'P 1'
#
loop_
_entity.id
_entity.type
_entity.pdbx_description
1 polymer ?
#
loop_
_entity_poly.entity_id
_entity_poly.type
_entity_poly.pdbx_seq_one_letter_code
_entity_poly.pdbx_strand_id
1 'polypeptide(L)'
;MGNKVKMKALGTCKLLVENPKTVLKYMVKFVVVEENLIPLLSRKVAEKMELVTVNYERFESVNRAMNSSDILRRYPEIFIGDVGFLSRSVRLVLKPNAEPILRPLKRLPVALKDSVKQELYRLVKAEVLASVDEPR
;
A
#
# COMPACT_ATOMS: atom_id res chain seq x y z
N MET A 1 22.63 30.74 -7.55
CA MET A 1 23.37 31.17 -8.76
C MET A 1 23.66 29.90 -9.57
N GLY A 2 22.77 29.51 -10.48
CA GLY A 2 22.87 28.24 -11.21
C GLY A 2 23.56 28.45 -12.55
N ASN A 3 24.71 27.81 -12.76
CA ASN A 3 25.42 27.87 -14.03
C ASN A 3 24.51 27.26 -15.12
N LYS A 4 24.00 28.08 -16.05
CA LYS A 4 23.06 27.68 -17.12
C LYS A 4 23.79 27.05 -18.32
N VAL A 5 24.87 26.31 -18.08
CA VAL A 5 25.57 25.58 -19.14
C VAL A 5 24.86 24.26 -19.35
N LYS A 6 24.19 24.12 -20.49
CA LYS A 6 23.57 22.86 -20.91
C LYS A 6 24.65 21.98 -21.57
N MET A 7 25.10 20.94 -20.88
CA MET A 7 26.01 19.95 -21.47
C MET A 7 25.22 18.93 -22.29
N LYS A 8 25.74 18.56 -23.46
CA LYS A 8 25.12 17.56 -24.33
C LYS A 8 25.72 16.18 -24.04
N ALA A 9 24.88 15.22 -23.67
CA ALA A 9 25.29 13.83 -23.57
C ALA A 9 25.47 13.23 -24.97
N LEU A 10 26.66 12.68 -25.24
CA LEU A 10 26.97 11.93 -26.47
C LEU A 10 26.53 10.47 -26.39
N GLY A 11 26.45 9.94 -25.17
CA GLY A 11 26.06 8.55 -24.94
C GLY A 11 26.29 8.12 -23.50
N THR A 12 26.29 6.81 -23.27
CA THR A 12 26.61 6.24 -21.96
C THR A 12 27.46 5.00 -22.10
N CYS A 13 28.44 4.82 -21.21
CA CYS A 13 29.27 3.62 -21.14
C CYS A 13 29.20 3.01 -19.73
N LYS A 14 29.65 1.76 -19.59
CA LYS A 14 29.86 1.12 -18.30
C LYS A 14 31.35 0.89 -18.11
N LEU A 15 31.88 1.34 -16.98
CA LEU A 15 33.29 1.17 -16.62
C LEU A 15 33.37 0.38 -15.32
N LEU A 16 34.38 -0.48 -15.23
CA LEU A 16 34.71 -1.18 -13.99
C LEU A 16 35.52 -0.23 -13.10
N VAL A 17 34.96 0.18 -11.97
CA VAL A 17 35.58 1.11 -11.03
C VAL A 17 35.94 0.35 -9.77
N GLU A 18 37.16 0.51 -9.27
CA GLU A 18 37.63 -0.10 -8.03
C GLU A 18 37.58 0.91 -6.89
N ASN A 19 37.12 0.49 -5.71
CA ASN A 19 37.36 1.24 -4.49
C ASN A 19 38.80 0.95 -4.02
N PRO A 20 39.71 1.93 -4.01
CA PRO A 20 41.13 1.68 -3.68
C PRO A 20 41.34 1.24 -2.22
N LYS A 21 40.38 1.50 -1.31
CA LYS A 21 40.47 1.11 0.10
C LYS A 21 40.07 -0.35 0.31
N THR A 22 39.06 -0.84 -0.42
CA THR A 22 38.51 -2.20 -0.24
C THR A 22 38.90 -3.16 -1.34
N VAL A 23 39.48 -2.66 -2.44
CA VAL A 23 39.84 -3.40 -3.66
C VAL A 23 38.62 -4.02 -4.38
N LEU A 24 37.40 -3.69 -3.93
CA LEU A 24 36.17 -4.17 -4.54
C LEU A 24 35.87 -3.41 -5.84
N LYS A 25 35.45 -4.16 -6.86
CA LYS A 25 35.17 -3.64 -8.20
C LYS A 25 33.67 -3.55 -8.46
N TYR A 26 33.25 -2.45 -9.07
CA TYR A 26 31.86 -2.12 -9.33
C TYR A 26 31.69 -1.68 -10.78
N MET A 27 30.70 -2.27 -11.47
CA MET A 27 30.34 -1.86 -12.82
C MET A 27 29.47 -0.60 -12.74
N VAL A 28 30.01 0.56 -13.13
CA VAL A 28 29.37 1.87 -12.99
C VAL A 28 29.03 2.45 -14.37
N LYS A 29 27.81 2.98 -14.52
CA LYS A 29 27.38 3.65 -15.75
C LYS A 29 27.81 5.12 -15.71
N PHE A 30 28.53 5.56 -16.74
CA PHE A 30 28.92 6.95 -16.96
C PHE A 30 28.20 7.54 -18.17
N VAL A 31 28.02 8.85 -18.16
CA VAL A 31 27.55 9.63 -19.31
C VAL A 31 28.78 10.18 -20.03
N VAL A 32 28.84 9.98 -21.34
CA VAL A 32 29.93 10.48 -22.19
C VAL A 32 29.56 11.87 -22.69
N VAL A 33 30.48 12.81 -22.54
CA VAL A 33 30.39 14.19 -23.01
C VAL A 33 31.63 14.52 -23.85
N GLU A 34 31.58 15.59 -24.62
CA GLU A 34 32.70 16.00 -25.48
C GLU A 34 33.83 16.65 -24.67
N GLU A 35 33.46 17.33 -23.58
CA GLU A 35 34.37 18.07 -22.73
C GLU A 35 35.19 17.14 -21.81
N ASN A 36 36.47 17.47 -21.62
CA ASN A 36 37.34 16.76 -20.68
C ASN A 36 37.09 17.23 -19.24
N LEU A 37 36.18 16.54 -18.54
CA LEU A 37 35.75 16.87 -17.17
C LEU A 37 36.13 15.78 -16.17
N ILE A 38 36.11 16.14 -14.88
CA ILE A 38 36.28 15.19 -13.78
C ILE A 38 35.01 14.31 -13.68
N PRO A 39 35.12 12.97 -13.79
CA PRO A 39 33.97 12.09 -13.65
C PRO A 39 33.40 12.14 -12.23
N LEU A 40 32.08 12.30 -12.12
CA LEU A 40 31.38 12.30 -10.83
C LEU A 40 30.66 10.97 -10.59
N LEU A 41 30.70 10.50 -9.35
CA LEU A 41 29.89 9.36 -8.91
C LEU A 41 28.55 9.86 -8.39
N SER A 42 27.47 9.24 -8.87
CA SER A 42 26.14 9.48 -8.30
C SER A 42 26.10 9.05 -6.83
N ARG A 43 25.22 9.69 -6.04
CA ARG A 43 24.95 9.31 -4.63
C ARG A 43 24.79 7.78 -4.47
N LYS A 44 23.96 7.18 -5.31
CA LYS A 44 23.67 5.72 -5.27
C LYS A 44 24.94 4.87 -5.43
N VAL A 45 25.85 5.29 -6.30
CA VAL A 45 27.11 4.57 -6.54
C VAL A 45 28.08 4.82 -5.40
N ALA A 46 28.21 6.06 -4.92
CA ALA A 46 29.08 6.40 -3.80
C ALA A 46 28.71 5.65 -2.51
N GLU A 47 27.41 5.56 -2.20
CA GLU A 47 26.91 4.77 -1.07
C GLU A 47 27.15 3.27 -1.27
N LYS A 48 26.86 2.74 -2.46
CA LYS A 48 27.10 1.31 -2.78
C LYS A 48 28.58 0.92 -2.72
N MET A 49 29.46 1.85 -3.08
CA MET A 49 30.91 1.68 -3.00
C MET A 49 31.48 1.96 -1.61
N GLU A 50 30.63 2.27 -0.61
CA GLU A 50 31.04 2.59 0.76
C GLU A 50 32.01 3.79 0.84
N LEU A 51 31.95 4.71 -0.14
CA LEU A 51 32.73 5.96 -0.12
C LEU A 51 32.08 7.00 0.80
N VAL A 52 30.75 6.93 0.94
CA VAL A 52 29.95 7.80 1.80
C VAL A 52 28.90 6.93 2.48
N THR A 53 28.66 7.17 3.77
CA THR A 53 27.56 6.56 4.53
C THR A 53 26.52 7.62 4.85
N VAL A 54 25.27 7.35 4.50
CA VAL A 54 24.14 8.22 4.85
C VAL A 54 23.28 7.51 5.90
N ASN A 55 23.19 8.11 7.09
CA ASN A 55 22.42 7.60 8.22
C ASN A 55 20.94 7.96 8.07
N TYR A 56 20.27 7.34 7.10
CA TYR A 56 18.88 7.64 6.72
C TYR A 56 17.89 7.62 7.89
N GLU A 57 18.15 6.81 8.92
CA GLU A 57 17.35 6.69 10.14
C GLU A 57 17.36 7.95 11.03
N ARG A 58 18.37 8.82 10.87
CA ARG A 58 18.47 10.09 11.62
C ARG A 58 17.81 11.26 10.91
N PHE A 59 17.30 11.05 9.70
CA PHE A 59 16.61 12.08 8.93
C PHE A 59 15.10 11.88 9.01
N GLU A 60 14.36 12.96 9.25
CA GLU A 60 12.91 12.96 9.03
C GLU A 60 12.64 12.90 7.52
N SER A 61 12.08 11.77 7.06
CA SER A 61 11.74 11.59 5.65
C SER A 61 10.46 12.36 5.33
N VAL A 62 10.58 13.52 4.69
CA VAL A 62 9.43 14.37 4.32
C VAL A 62 8.54 13.74 3.21
N ASN A 63 9.03 12.74 2.48
CA ASN A 63 8.34 12.15 1.32
C ASN A 63 8.49 10.62 1.20
N ARG A 64 8.31 9.87 2.29
CA ARG A 64 8.15 8.41 2.13
C ARG A 64 6.71 8.14 1.68
N ALA A 65 6.49 8.00 0.37
CA ALA A 65 5.27 7.37 -0.12
C ALA A 65 5.22 5.98 0.52
N MET A 66 4.35 5.79 1.52
CA MET A 66 4.18 4.48 2.15
C MET A 66 3.76 3.51 1.07
N ASN A 67 4.52 2.43 0.92
CA ASN A 67 4.12 1.35 0.04
C ASN A 67 2.96 0.56 0.71
N SER A 68 2.22 -0.20 -0.09
CA SER A 68 1.09 -1.00 0.42
C SER A 68 1.50 -1.96 1.54
N SER A 69 2.71 -2.53 1.48
CA SER A 69 3.24 -3.40 2.54
C SER A 69 3.44 -2.68 3.87
N ASP A 70 3.85 -1.41 3.87
CA ASP A 70 4.03 -0.62 5.08
C ASP A 70 2.68 -0.35 5.76
N ILE A 71 1.63 -0.12 4.97
CA ILE A 71 0.26 0.12 5.46
C ILE A 71 -0.32 -1.17 6.08
N LEU A 72 -0.19 -2.29 5.37
CA LEU A 72 -0.68 -3.60 5.87
C LEU A 72 0.04 -4.03 7.15
N ARG A 73 1.34 -3.74 7.28
CA ARG A 73 2.10 -3.99 8.51
C ARG A 73 1.71 -3.07 9.66
N ARG A 74 1.31 -1.84 9.35
CA ARG A 74 0.98 -0.83 10.35
C ARG A 74 -0.43 -0.97 10.90
N TYR A 75 -1.37 -1.45 10.07
CA TYR A 75 -2.78 -1.63 10.43
C TYR A 75 -3.28 -3.03 10.07
N PRO A 76 -2.61 -4.11 10.54
CA PRO A 76 -3.01 -5.48 10.21
C PRO A 76 -4.46 -5.77 10.61
N GLU A 77 -4.95 -5.12 11.68
CA GLU A 77 -6.28 -5.28 12.24
C GLU A 77 -7.42 -4.74 11.36
N ILE A 78 -7.13 -3.80 10.46
CA ILE A 78 -8.13 -3.22 9.54
C ILE A 78 -8.30 -4.10 8.30
N PHE A 79 -7.25 -4.83 7.91
CA PHE A 79 -7.17 -5.56 6.65
C PHE A 79 -7.21 -7.09 6.82
N ILE A 80 -7.91 -7.57 7.86
CA ILE A 80 -8.03 -9.01 8.15
C ILE A 80 -8.97 -9.73 7.16
N GLY A 81 -9.80 -8.98 6.42
CA GLY A 81 -10.79 -9.54 5.47
C GLY A 81 -12.07 -10.07 6.14
N ASP A 82 -12.13 -10.00 7.46
CA ASP A 82 -13.30 -10.33 8.28
C ASP A 82 -14.29 -9.17 8.37
N VAL A 83 -15.47 -9.45 8.93
CA VAL A 83 -16.50 -8.42 9.19
C VAL A 83 -16.02 -7.51 10.31
N GLY A 84 -15.89 -6.21 10.02
CA GLY A 84 -15.57 -5.19 11.01
C GLY A 84 -16.76 -4.82 11.88
N PHE A 85 -16.49 -4.28 13.08
CA PHE A 85 -17.49 -3.81 14.02
C PHE A 85 -17.37 -2.29 14.25
N LEU A 86 -18.48 -1.57 14.14
CA LEU A 86 -18.58 -0.17 14.52
C LEU A 86 -19.37 -0.05 15.81
N SER A 87 -18.75 0.50 16.86
CA SER A 87 -19.33 0.59 18.21
C SER A 87 -20.52 1.55 18.35
N ARG A 88 -20.98 2.17 17.28
CA ARG A 88 -22.06 3.16 17.29
C ARG A 88 -23.35 2.54 16.81
N SER A 89 -24.41 2.68 17.60
CA SER A 89 -25.76 2.33 17.17
C SER A 89 -26.33 3.38 16.22
N VAL A 90 -27.07 2.90 15.21
CA VAL A 90 -27.81 3.74 14.27
C VAL A 90 -29.26 3.83 14.73
N ARG A 91 -29.80 5.05 14.79
CA ARG A 91 -31.24 5.28 15.02
C ARG A 91 -31.90 5.56 13.68
N LEU A 92 -32.80 4.66 13.26
CA LEU A 92 -33.62 4.86 12.07
C LEU A 92 -34.91 5.59 12.46
N VAL A 93 -35.19 6.73 11.81
CA VAL A 93 -36.38 7.55 12.08
C VAL A 93 -37.43 7.27 11.02
N LEU A 94 -38.63 6.90 11.46
CA LEU A 94 -39.76 6.64 10.58
C LEU A 94 -40.44 7.94 10.15
N LYS A 95 -41.10 7.91 9.00
CA LYS A 95 -42.00 8.99 8.57
C LYS A 95 -43.20 9.07 9.53
N PRO A 96 -43.82 10.26 9.68
CA PRO A 96 -45.10 10.36 10.38
C PRO A 96 -46.13 9.38 9.80
N ASN A 97 -46.85 8.67 10.67
CA ASN A 97 -47.88 7.68 10.31
C ASN A 97 -47.39 6.46 9.50
N ALA A 98 -46.12 6.07 9.66
CA ALA A 98 -45.63 4.82 9.07
C ALA A 98 -46.21 3.59 9.79
N GLU A 99 -46.73 2.63 9.03
CA GLU A 99 -47.25 1.37 9.55
C GLU A 99 -46.34 0.18 9.17
N PRO A 100 -46.14 -0.81 10.06
CA PRO A 100 -45.42 -2.02 9.74
C PRO A 100 -46.09 -2.81 8.61
N ILE A 101 -45.32 -3.29 7.64
CA ILE A 101 -45.82 -4.11 6.53
C ILE A 101 -45.31 -5.53 6.68
N LEU A 102 -46.21 -6.48 6.97
CA LEU A 102 -45.90 -7.90 6.95
C LEU A 102 -45.93 -8.42 5.51
N ARG A 103 -44.79 -8.87 4.99
CA ARG A 103 -44.72 -9.52 3.66
C ARG A 103 -44.60 -11.03 3.81
N PRO A 104 -45.34 -11.81 3.00
CA PRO A 104 -45.21 -13.26 3.02
C PRO A 104 -43.82 -13.70 2.54
N LEU A 105 -43.35 -14.83 3.08
CA LEU A 105 -42.05 -15.39 2.70
C LEU A 105 -42.03 -15.77 1.21
N LYS A 106 -40.99 -15.32 0.50
CA LYS A 106 -40.78 -15.70 -0.91
C LYS A 106 -40.19 -17.10 -1.01
N ARG A 107 -40.66 -17.88 -1.99
CA ARG A 107 -40.10 -19.22 -2.29
C ARG A 107 -38.69 -19.08 -2.86
N LEU A 108 -37.75 -19.86 -2.32
CA LEU A 108 -36.39 -19.98 -2.85
C LEU A 108 -36.30 -21.17 -3.81
N PRO A 109 -35.62 -21.03 -4.96
CA PRO A 109 -35.26 -22.16 -5.82
C PRO A 109 -34.52 -23.24 -5.04
N VAL A 110 -34.81 -24.51 -5.34
CA VAL A 110 -34.24 -25.66 -4.61
C VAL A 110 -32.71 -25.63 -4.63
N ALA A 111 -32.11 -25.30 -5.78
CA ALA A 111 -30.66 -25.21 -5.94
C ALA A 111 -29.97 -24.18 -5.02
N LEU A 112 -30.69 -23.16 -4.55
CA LEU A 112 -30.13 -22.10 -3.70
C LEU A 112 -30.35 -22.34 -2.21
N LYS A 113 -31.20 -23.30 -1.82
CA LYS A 113 -31.58 -23.51 -0.41
C LYS A 113 -30.37 -23.76 0.48
N ASP A 114 -29.45 -24.63 0.05
CA ASP A 114 -28.30 -25.02 0.86
C ASP A 114 -27.28 -23.88 0.99
N SER A 115 -27.00 -23.18 -0.11
CA SER A 115 -26.09 -22.03 -0.12
C SER A 115 -26.63 -20.88 0.74
N VAL A 116 -27.92 -20.55 0.64
CA VAL A 116 -28.55 -19.52 1.47
C VAL A 116 -28.52 -19.92 2.94
N LYS A 117 -28.82 -21.19 3.26
CA LYS A 117 -28.76 -21.71 4.64
C LYS A 117 -27.35 -21.58 5.24
N GLN A 118 -26.31 -21.94 4.48
CA GLN A 118 -24.93 -21.81 4.92
C GLN A 118 -24.54 -20.35 5.19
N GLU A 119 -24.93 -19.43 4.31
CA GLU A 119 -24.61 -18.01 4.49
C GLU A 119 -25.35 -17.40 5.69
N LEU A 120 -26.62 -17.77 5.90
CA LEU A 120 -27.35 -17.37 7.10
C LEU A 120 -26.65 -17.85 8.38
N TYR A 121 -26.19 -19.11 8.43
CA TYR A 121 -25.40 -19.60 9.57
C TYR A 121 -24.10 -18.83 9.75
N ARG A 122 -23.38 -18.50 8.68
CA ARG A 122 -22.15 -17.71 8.74
C ARG A 122 -22.41 -16.33 9.34
N LEU A 123 -23.48 -15.66 8.92
CA LEU A 123 -23.85 -14.33 9.39
C LEU A 123 -24.34 -14.33 10.84
N VAL A 124 -25.08 -15.36 11.27
CA VAL A 124 -25.47 -15.52 12.68
C VAL A 124 -24.23 -15.77 13.54
N LYS A 125 -23.31 -16.63 13.10
CA LYS A 125 -22.04 -16.89 13.82
C LYS A 125 -21.15 -15.65 13.90
N ALA A 126 -21.20 -14.78 12.89
CA ALA A 126 -20.49 -13.50 12.87
C ALA A 126 -21.22 -12.37 13.61
N GLU A 127 -22.31 -12.67 14.33
CA GLU A 127 -23.12 -11.72 15.09
C GLU A 127 -23.70 -10.57 14.25
N VAL A 128 -23.81 -10.76 12.94
CA VAL A 128 -24.43 -9.79 12.01
C VAL A 128 -25.95 -9.92 12.02
N LEU A 129 -26.46 -11.15 12.18
CA LEU A 129 -27.89 -11.45 12.22
C LEU A 129 -28.27 -12.10 13.55
N ALA A 130 -29.46 -11.79 14.04
CA ALA A 130 -30.09 -12.44 15.20
C ALA A 130 -31.52 -12.85 14.85
N SER A 131 -31.98 -13.97 15.42
CA SER A 131 -33.38 -14.40 15.28
C SER A 131 -34.30 -13.47 16.07
N VAL A 132 -35.41 -13.07 15.45
CA VAL A 132 -36.45 -12.24 16.07
C VAL A 132 -37.81 -12.80 15.71
N ASP A 133 -38.75 -12.75 16.66
CA ASP A 133 -40.08 -13.36 16.49
C ASP A 133 -41.13 -12.37 15.95
N GLU A 134 -40.91 -11.06 16.12
CA GLU A 134 -41.85 -10.00 15.71
C GLU A 134 -41.14 -8.77 15.10
N PRO A 135 -41.77 -8.05 14.16
CA PRO A 135 -41.27 -6.77 13.67
C PRO A 135 -41.39 -5.69 14.76
N ARG A 136 -40.28 -5.02 15.08
CA ARG A 136 -40.23 -3.88 16.01
C ARG A 136 -40.61 -2.55 15.34
#